data_AF-A0A8C6WPS5-F1
#
_entry.id   AF-A0A8C6WPS5-F1
#
_cell.length_a   1.000
_cell.length_b   1.000
_cell.length_c   1.000
_cell.angle_alpha   90.00
_cell.angle_beta   90.00
_cell.angle_gamma   90.00
#
_symmetry.space_group_name_H-M   'P 1'
#
loop_
_entity.id
_entity.type
_entity.pdbx_description
1 polymer ?
#
loop_
_entity_poly.entity_id
_entity_poly.type
_entity_poly.pdbx_seq_one_letter_code
_entity_poly.pdbx_strand_id
1 'polypeptide(L)' 'MARDWKPGDLIFAKMKGYPHWPARIDEVPDGAVKPSNMKFPIFFFGTHET' A
#
# COMPACT_ATOMS: atom_id res chain seq x y z
N MET A 1 15.21 -10.93 -1.79
CA MET A 1 14.32 -10.73 -2.95
C MET A 1 13.29 -9.70 -2.56
N ALA A 2 13.33 -8.50 -3.15
CA ALA A 2 12.18 -7.60 -3.06
C ALA A 2 11.03 -8.30 -3.78
N ARG A 3 9.89 -8.48 -3.09
CA ARG A 3 8.70 -9.06 -3.73
C ARG A 3 8.17 -8.03 -4.73
N ASP A 4 7.94 -8.46 -5.97
CA ASP A 4 7.34 -7.65 -7.04
C ASP A 4 5.84 -7.44 -6.81
N TRP A 5 5.52 -6.55 -5.88
CA TRP A 5 4.14 -6.19 -5.59
C TRP A 5 3.53 -5.32 -6.69
N LYS A 6 2.23 -5.51 -6.96
CA LYS A 6 1.50 -4.81 -8.03
C LYS A 6 0.23 -4.14 -7.50
N PRO A 7 -0.27 -3.08 -8.16
CA PRO A 7 -1.59 -2.54 -7.87
C PRO A 7 -2.66 -3.64 -7.88
N GLY A 8 -3.51 -3.64 -6.86
CA GLY A 8 -4.54 -4.67 -6.62
C GLY A 8 -4.11 -5.81 -5.70
N ASP A 9 -2.83 -5.99 -5.40
CA ASP A 9 -2.38 -7.04 -4.48
C ASP A 9 -2.93 -6.81 -3.05
N LEU A 10 -3.48 -7.88 -2.46
CA LEU A 10 -3.95 -7.88 -1.08
C LEU A 10 -2.80 -8.15 -0.11
N ILE A 11 -2.67 -7.31 0.90
CA ILE A 11 -1.58 -7.34 1.86
C ILE A 11 -2.07 -7.11 3.30
N PHE A 12 -1.22 -7.47 4.26
CA PHE A 12 -1.33 -6.98 5.64
C PHE A 12 -0.31 -5.89 5.85
N ALA A 13 -0.77 -4.64 5.90
CA ALA A 13 0.08 -3.49 6.14
C ALA A 13 0.41 -3.37 7.63
N LYS A 14 1.65 -2.94 7.94
CA LYS A 14 2.12 -2.76 9.30
C LYS A 14 2.50 -1.31 9.54
N MET A 15 1.76 -0.66 10.44
CA MET A 15 2.09 0.66 10.97
C MET A 15 2.55 0.55 12.43
N LYS A 16 3.37 1.51 12.89
CA LYS A 16 3.78 1.58 14.30
C LYS A 16 2.55 1.88 15.17
N GLY A 17 2.35 1.11 16.24
CA GLY A 17 1.21 1.29 17.16
C GLY A 17 -0.08 0.57 16.76
N TYR A 18 -0.17 -0.02 15.56
CA TYR A 18 -1.35 -0.76 15.10
C TYR A 18 -1.04 -2.24 14.88
N PRO A 19 -2.04 -3.14 14.98
CA PRO A 19 -1.87 -4.53 14.55
C PRO A 19 -1.60 -4.61 13.04
N HIS A 20 -1.33 -5.82 12.53
CA HIS A 20 -1.36 -6.07 11.10
C HIS A 20 -2.78 -5.79 10.59
N TRP A 21 -2.89 -4.92 9.59
CA TRP A 21 -4.20 -4.43 9.10
C TRP A 21 -4.43 -4.86 7.65
N PRO A 22 -5.65 -5.32 7.28
CA PRO A 22 -5.95 -5.70 5.92
C PRO A 22 -5.94 -4.49 4.99
N ALA A 23 -5.20 -4.59 3.89
CA ALA A 23 -5.01 -3.49 2.95
C ALA A 23 -4.81 -4.02 1.53
N ARG A 24 -4.81 -3.12 0.55
CA ARG A 24 -4.42 -3.40 -0.84
C ARG A 24 -3.43 -2.37 -1.33
N ILE A 25 -2.63 -2.73 -2.33
CA ILE A 25 -1.79 -1.78 -3.04
C ILE A 25 -2.64 -1.04 -4.06
N ASP A 26 -2.60 0.28 -4.01
CA ASP A 26 -3.36 1.13 -4.92
C ASP A 26 -2.50 1.51 -6.15
N GLU A 27 -3.11 2.18 -7.13
CA GLU A 27 -2.37 2.66 -8.29
C GLU A 27 -1.66 3.98 -7.94
N VAL A 28 -0.47 4.20 -8.49
CA VAL A 28 0.18 5.50 -8.35
C VAL A 28 -0.57 6.47 -9.28
N PRO A 29 -1.15 7.57 -8.77
CA PRO A 29 -1.88 8.50 -9.63
C PRO A 29 -0.97 9.07 -10.73
N ASP A 30 -1.54 9.21 -11.94
CA ASP A 30 -0.83 9.76 -13.10
C ASP A 30 -0.32 11.17 -12.78
N GLY A 31 1.01 11.34 -12.75
CA GLY A 31 1.67 12.60 -12.39
C GLY A 31 2.24 12.69 -10.97
N ALA A 32 1.98 11.70 -10.09
CA ALA A 32 2.67 11.61 -8.82
C ALA A 32 4.13 11.19 -9.02
N VAL A 33 5.05 11.82 -8.27
CA VAL A 33 6.47 11.42 -8.28
C VAL A 33 6.53 9.94 -7.93
N LYS A 34 7.07 9.11 -8.85
CA LYS A 34 7.19 7.67 -8.62
C LYS A 34 7.84 7.48 -7.25
N PRO A 35 7.13 6.90 -6.28
CA PRO A 35 7.70 6.69 -4.97
C PRO A 35 8.96 5.83 -5.16
N SER A 36 10.01 6.12 -4.38
CA SER A 36 11.26 5.34 -4.39
C SER A 36 10.90 3.85 -4.38
N ASN A 37 11.66 3.01 -5.09
CA ASN A 37 11.38 1.61 -5.48
C ASN A 37 10.84 0.62 -4.41
N MET A 38 10.62 1.06 -3.17
CA MET A 38 10.12 0.31 -2.03
C MET A 38 8.87 0.93 -1.36
N LYS A 39 8.35 2.07 -1.83
CA LYS A 39 7.16 2.72 -1.26
C LYS A 39 5.99 2.53 -2.22
N PHE A 40 4.96 1.80 -1.79
CA PHE A 40 3.73 1.60 -2.55
C PHE A 40 2.61 2.45 -1.92
N PRO A 41 1.69 3.04 -2.71
CA PRO A 41 0.44 3.55 -2.17
C PRO A 41 -0.40 2.38 -1.65
N ILE A 42 -0.98 2.53 -0.45
CA ILE A 42 -1.71 1.47 0.24
C ILE A 42 -3.08 2.01 0.69
N PHE A 43 -4.14 1.26 0.37
CA PHE A 43 -5.49 1.51 0.85
C PHE A 43 -5.83 0.55 2.00
N PHE A 44 -6.24 1.08 3.16
CA PHE A 44 -6.61 0.29 4.34
C PHE A 44 -8.11 0.00 4.36
N PHE A 45 -8.49 -1.27 4.45
CA PHE A 45 -9.91 -1.64 4.51
C PHE A 45 -10.52 -1.25 5.86
N GLY A 46 -11.81 -0.93 5.87
CA GLY A 46 -12.59 -0.70 7.10
C GLY A 46 -12.43 0.68 7.74
N THR A 47 -11.36 1.43 7.46
CA THR A 47 -11.22 2.83 7.94
C THR A 47 -11.75 3.85 6.93
N HIS A 48 -11.94 3.47 5.66
CA HIS A 48 -12.34 4.35 4.54
C HIS A 48 -11.47 5.62 4.42
N GLU A 49 -10.26 5.62 4.97
CA GLU A 49 -9.30 6.71 4.77
C GLU A 49 -8.80 6.62 3.32
N THR A 50 -9.05 7.69 2.55
CA THR A 50 -8.53 7.86 1.19
C THR A 50 -7.50 8.97 1.13
#